data_AF-A0AAN8PU95-F1
#
_entry.id   AF-A0AAN8PU95-F1
#
_cell.length_a   1.000
_cell.length_b   1.000
_cell.length_c   1.000
_cell.angle_alpha   90.00
_cell.angle_beta   90.00
_cell.angle_gamma   90.00
#
_symmetry.space_group_name_H-M   'P 1'
#
loop_
_entity.id
_entity.type
_entity.pdbx_description
1 polymer ?
#
loop_
_entity_poly.entity_id
_entity_poly.type
_entity_poly.pdbx_seq_one_letter_code
_entity_poly.pdbx_strand_id
1 'polypeptide(L)'
;MAHRHSTKRSDSLPNAMFGNGQQSHEENPNILVYKKMETIVERMQDEHTGVPVRTVKSFMSKVPSVFTGQDLITWMMRNLDVEDQVEALHLAHLMSSHGYFFPIDDHVLSVKNDNTYYRFQTPCFWPSRCGEPENTDYAVYLCKRTMQNKQRLELADYEAENLARLQKMFSRKWEFIFMQAEAQAKVDKKRDKLERKVLDSQERAFWDVHRPVPGCVNTTEIDIKKACRMNRHSKMSRPNYAVPGGRISPSVSEAELNNSAEQIKNDIYALRSKLEKRRVKISKVTESFIAYYQQYAEYDAFITNPDPANPWISDNPEFWEQERSLNARDIPQRRVKLWAFCVEELLRDAAGRDHFGKFLDKEFSGENLKFWLACQELKGLPMSDVHQKVHEIFSEFLAPGAHNPVNVDCQIMELVRKRVENNPTRFCFDEAQDHIFKLMKCDSYSRYLRSDMYKEYLSGTRKKSKKRLEIRKVVQQL
;
A
#
# COMPACT_ATOMS: atom_id res chain seq x y z
N MET A 1 -53.43 -26.41 -9.64
CA MET A 1 -52.97 -27.34 -10.69
C MET A 1 -52.30 -26.51 -11.78
N ALA A 2 -51.07 -26.04 -11.57
CA ALA A 2 -49.82 -26.73 -11.89
C ALA A 2 -49.53 -26.83 -13.40
N HIS A 3 -49.03 -25.74 -14.00
CA HIS A 3 -48.11 -25.84 -15.14
C HIS A 3 -46.83 -25.08 -14.83
N ARG A 4 -45.89 -25.83 -14.24
CA ARG A 4 -44.47 -25.50 -14.18
C ARG A 4 -43.91 -25.52 -15.61
N HIS A 5 -43.50 -24.37 -16.14
CA HIS A 5 -42.42 -24.35 -17.13
C HIS A 5 -41.10 -24.13 -16.40
N SER A 6 -40.56 -25.26 -15.93
CA SER A 6 -39.15 -25.40 -15.58
C SER A 6 -38.36 -25.25 -16.88
N THR A 7 -37.79 -24.08 -17.12
CA THR A 7 -36.69 -23.92 -18.08
C THR A 7 -35.47 -24.63 -17.50
N LYS A 8 -35.35 -25.92 -17.82
CA LYS A 8 -34.07 -26.63 -17.76
C LYS A 8 -33.03 -25.78 -18.49
N ARG A 9 -32.04 -25.28 -17.76
CA ARG A 9 -30.80 -24.75 -18.34
C ARG A 9 -30.21 -25.85 -19.20
N SER A 10 -30.19 -25.62 -20.50
CA SER A 10 -29.48 -26.45 -21.47
C SER A 10 -28.00 -26.13 -21.36
N ASP A 11 -27.31 -26.74 -20.40
CA ASP A 11 -25.85 -26.73 -20.29
C ASP A 11 -25.25 -27.59 -21.43
N SER A 12 -25.32 -27.07 -22.64
CA SER A 12 -24.68 -27.66 -23.82
C SER A 12 -24.17 -26.56 -24.75
N LEU A 13 -23.12 -25.88 -24.30
CA LEU A 13 -22.24 -25.00 -25.08
C LEU A 13 -20.77 -25.35 -24.75
N PRO A 14 -19.83 -25.19 -25.70
CA PRO A 14 -18.94 -26.27 -26.07
C PRO A 14 -17.76 -26.45 -25.11
N ASN A 15 -17.59 -27.68 -24.62
CA ASN A 15 -16.36 -28.26 -24.03
C ASN A 15 -15.14 -28.23 -24.98
N ALA A 16 -15.18 -27.51 -26.09
CA ALA A 16 -14.17 -27.53 -27.14
C ALA A 16 -13.16 -26.38 -27.09
N MET A 17 -13.35 -25.37 -26.22
CA MET A 17 -12.45 -24.20 -26.14
C MET A 17 -11.42 -24.26 -25.02
N PHE A 18 -11.56 -25.17 -24.05
CA PHE A 18 -10.64 -25.22 -22.91
C PHE A 18 -10.14 -26.65 -22.76
N GLY A 19 -8.87 -26.87 -23.14
CA GLY A 19 -8.17 -28.12 -22.85
C GLY A 19 -8.16 -28.39 -21.35
N ASN A 20 -8.21 -29.68 -20.98
CA ASN A 20 -8.10 -30.16 -19.60
C ASN A 20 -6.80 -29.65 -18.95
N GLY A 21 -6.88 -28.49 -18.30
CA GLY A 21 -5.82 -27.90 -17.50
C GLY A 21 -6.41 -27.34 -16.23
N GLN A 22 -6.91 -28.21 -15.34
CA GLN A 22 -7.20 -27.83 -13.97
C GLN A 22 -5.88 -27.56 -13.23
N GLN A 23 -5.32 -26.36 -13.41
CA GLN A 23 -4.41 -25.80 -12.42
C GLN A 23 -5.24 -25.38 -11.19
N SER A 24 -4.72 -25.67 -10.00
CA SER A 24 -5.36 -25.37 -8.72
C SER A 24 -5.87 -23.92 -8.68
N HIS A 25 -7.18 -23.74 -8.57
CA HIS A 25 -7.85 -22.43 -8.54
C HIS A 25 -7.37 -21.49 -7.39
N GLU A 26 -6.55 -21.98 -6.45
CA GLU A 26 -5.99 -21.22 -5.33
C GLU A 26 -4.67 -20.49 -5.65
N GLU A 27 -4.13 -20.64 -6.85
CA GLU A 27 -2.80 -20.07 -7.19
C GLU A 27 -2.85 -18.64 -7.71
N ASN A 28 -3.99 -18.13 -8.20
CA ASN A 28 -4.05 -16.75 -8.70
C ASN A 28 -4.02 -15.74 -7.53
N PRO A 29 -3.05 -14.82 -7.47
CA PRO A 29 -2.85 -13.87 -6.38
C PRO A 29 -3.98 -12.84 -6.28
N ASN A 30 -4.79 -12.71 -7.33
CA ASN A 30 -5.94 -11.81 -7.40
C ASN A 30 -7.27 -12.53 -7.17
N ILE A 31 -7.28 -13.84 -6.88
CA ILE A 31 -8.51 -14.64 -6.76
C ILE A 31 -9.51 -14.09 -5.73
N LEU A 32 -9.01 -13.54 -4.62
CA LEU A 32 -9.86 -12.95 -3.59
C LEU A 32 -10.61 -11.71 -4.10
N VAL A 33 -10.00 -10.94 -4.99
CA VAL A 33 -10.62 -9.74 -5.58
C VAL A 33 -11.70 -10.16 -6.57
N TYR A 34 -11.44 -11.17 -7.40
CA TYR A 34 -12.44 -11.76 -8.31
C TYR A 34 -13.66 -12.29 -7.55
N LYS A 35 -13.44 -13.09 -6.50
CA LYS A 35 -14.53 -13.61 -5.66
C LYS A 35 -15.42 -12.50 -5.09
N LYS A 36 -14.84 -11.38 -4.65
CA LYS A 36 -15.61 -10.22 -4.16
C LYS A 36 -16.45 -9.57 -5.26
N MET A 37 -15.90 -9.36 -6.45
CA MET A 37 -16.63 -8.82 -7.60
C MET A 37 -17.77 -9.75 -8.04
N GLU A 38 -17.53 -11.05 -8.02
CA GLU A 38 -18.51 -12.08 -8.34
C GLU A 38 -19.69 -12.08 -7.38
N THR A 39 -19.43 -11.99 -6.07
CA THR A 39 -20.50 -11.86 -5.07
C THR A 39 -21.36 -10.62 -5.31
N ILE A 40 -20.77 -9.50 -5.76
CA ILE A 40 -21.54 -8.31 -6.13
C ILE A 40 -22.38 -8.57 -7.38
N VAL A 41 -21.82 -9.20 -8.41
CA VAL A 41 -22.54 -9.53 -9.66
C VAL A 41 -23.69 -10.50 -9.41
N GLU A 42 -23.50 -11.48 -8.54
CA GLU A 42 -24.57 -12.41 -8.13
C GLU A 42 -25.75 -11.65 -7.48
N ARG A 43 -25.46 -10.68 -6.60
CA ARG A 43 -26.50 -9.78 -6.04
C ARG A 43 -27.14 -8.88 -7.09
N MET A 44 -26.37 -8.39 -8.07
CA MET A 44 -26.89 -7.59 -9.18
C MET A 44 -27.85 -8.40 -10.08
N GLN A 45 -27.70 -9.72 -10.12
CA GLN A 45 -28.52 -10.62 -10.94
C GLN A 45 -29.72 -11.21 -10.19
N ASP A 46 -29.93 -10.83 -8.92
CA ASP A 46 -31.08 -11.30 -8.14
C ASP A 46 -32.42 -10.91 -8.80
N GLU A 47 -33.38 -11.83 -8.82
CA GLU A 47 -34.64 -11.66 -9.56
C GLU A 47 -35.53 -10.55 -9.00
N HIS A 48 -35.38 -10.20 -7.72
CA HIS A 48 -36.25 -9.25 -7.03
C HIS A 48 -35.55 -7.95 -6.67
N THR A 49 -34.29 -8.06 -6.24
CA THR A 49 -33.52 -6.95 -5.71
C THR A 49 -32.41 -6.50 -6.66
N GLY A 50 -32.15 -7.22 -7.75
CA GLY A 50 -31.08 -6.96 -8.71
C GLY A 50 -31.32 -5.77 -9.65
N VAL A 51 -30.38 -5.58 -10.57
CA VAL A 51 -30.46 -4.56 -11.62
C VAL A 51 -31.55 -4.96 -12.62
N PRO A 52 -32.47 -4.06 -13.00
CA PRO A 52 -33.59 -4.39 -13.88
C PRO A 52 -33.12 -4.72 -15.31
N VAL A 53 -33.05 -6.01 -15.64
CA VAL A 53 -32.71 -6.49 -16.99
C VAL A 53 -33.97 -6.58 -17.86
N ARG A 54 -33.92 -6.00 -19.07
CA ARG A 54 -35.07 -5.90 -19.98
C ARG A 54 -34.71 -6.30 -21.41
N THR A 55 -35.73 -6.61 -22.21
CA THR A 55 -35.60 -6.71 -23.67
C THR A 55 -36.11 -5.42 -24.29
N VAL A 56 -35.22 -4.66 -24.94
CA VAL A 56 -35.56 -3.39 -25.58
C VAL A 56 -35.97 -3.65 -27.03
N LYS A 57 -37.10 -3.06 -27.44
CA LYS A 57 -37.63 -3.11 -28.81
C LYS A 57 -37.59 -1.70 -29.39
N SER A 58 -36.99 -1.56 -30.56
CA SER A 58 -37.03 -0.36 -31.41
C SER A 58 -37.69 -0.70 -32.75
N PHE A 59 -37.90 0.31 -33.60
CA PHE A 59 -38.47 0.13 -34.94
C PHE A 59 -37.66 -0.83 -35.82
N MET A 60 -36.33 -0.89 -35.65
CA MET A 60 -35.43 -1.70 -36.50
C MET A 60 -34.72 -2.85 -35.75
N SER A 61 -34.76 -2.88 -34.42
CA SER A 61 -33.98 -3.84 -33.63
C SER A 61 -34.69 -4.32 -32.36
N LYS A 62 -34.41 -5.57 -31.99
CA LYS A 62 -34.78 -6.14 -30.69
C LYS A 62 -33.49 -6.57 -30.00
N VAL A 63 -33.21 -6.00 -28.83
CA VAL A 63 -32.01 -6.25 -28.05
C VAL A 63 -32.42 -6.93 -26.73
N PRO A 64 -32.20 -8.25 -26.60
CA PRO A 64 -32.56 -8.99 -25.40
C PRO A 64 -31.56 -8.77 -24.26
N SER A 65 -32.02 -8.96 -23.03
CA SER A 65 -31.19 -9.09 -21.83
C SER A 65 -30.15 -7.98 -21.67
N VAL A 66 -30.61 -6.74 -21.54
CA VAL A 66 -29.78 -5.55 -21.28
C VAL A 66 -30.32 -4.72 -20.12
N PHE A 67 -29.44 -3.96 -19.49
CA PHE A 67 -29.76 -2.95 -18.48
C PHE A 67 -29.05 -1.64 -18.82
N THR A 68 -29.48 -0.52 -18.23
CA THR A 68 -28.85 0.79 -18.47
C THR A 68 -27.73 1.06 -17.47
N GLY A 69 -26.77 1.91 -17.85
CA GLY A 69 -25.75 2.41 -16.93
C GLY A 69 -26.37 3.13 -15.73
N GLN A 70 -27.42 3.93 -15.96
CA GLN A 70 -28.16 4.62 -14.89
C GLN A 70 -28.80 3.67 -13.88
N ASP A 71 -29.44 2.59 -14.35
CA ASP A 71 -30.02 1.56 -13.48
C ASP A 71 -28.93 0.85 -12.65
N LEU A 72 -27.78 0.57 -13.27
CA LEU A 72 -26.63 -0.05 -12.60
C LEU A 72 -26.09 0.85 -11.47
N ILE A 73 -25.79 2.12 -11.76
CA ILE A 73 -25.23 3.04 -10.76
C ILE A 73 -26.22 3.28 -9.62
N THR A 74 -27.50 3.46 -9.96
CA THR A 74 -28.57 3.60 -8.96
C THR A 74 -28.67 2.38 -8.06
N TRP A 75 -28.53 1.17 -8.62
CA TRP A 75 -28.53 -0.06 -7.84
C TRP A 75 -27.31 -0.13 -6.90
N MET A 76 -26.12 0.23 -7.40
CA MET A 76 -24.88 0.18 -6.61
C MET A 76 -24.90 1.12 -5.41
N MET A 77 -25.32 2.38 -5.60
CA MET A 77 -25.43 3.34 -4.49
C MET A 77 -26.40 2.86 -3.40
N ARG A 78 -27.49 2.18 -3.78
CA ARG A 78 -28.48 1.65 -2.83
C ARG A 78 -28.03 0.40 -2.07
N ASN A 79 -27.12 -0.40 -2.63
CA ASN A 79 -26.83 -1.75 -2.16
C ASN A 79 -25.40 -1.96 -1.64
N LEU A 80 -24.48 -1.04 -1.91
CA LEU A 80 -23.04 -1.17 -1.60
C LEU A 80 -22.52 -0.17 -0.56
N ASP A 81 -23.40 0.60 0.09
CA ASP A 81 -23.02 1.63 1.08
C ASP A 81 -22.01 2.64 0.49
N VAL A 82 -22.30 3.11 -0.73
CA VAL A 82 -21.47 4.07 -1.46
C VAL A 82 -22.21 5.41 -1.50
N GLU A 83 -21.64 6.41 -0.84
CA GLU A 83 -22.24 7.75 -0.72
C GLU A 83 -22.04 8.61 -1.97
N ASP A 84 -20.90 8.45 -2.66
CA ASP A 84 -20.56 9.23 -3.86
C ASP A 84 -20.87 8.48 -5.15
N GLN A 85 -21.63 9.13 -6.04
CA GLN A 85 -21.94 8.60 -7.37
C GLN A 85 -20.66 8.36 -8.20
N VAL A 86 -19.62 9.17 -8.03
CA VAL A 86 -18.34 9.00 -8.75
C VAL A 86 -17.64 7.72 -8.32
N GLU A 87 -17.66 7.40 -7.02
CA GLU A 87 -17.11 6.15 -6.49
C GLU A 87 -17.88 4.94 -7.03
N ALA A 88 -19.23 5.00 -7.03
CA ALA A 88 -20.06 3.93 -7.58
C ALA A 88 -19.79 3.70 -9.08
N LEU A 89 -19.65 4.78 -9.85
CA LEU A 89 -19.31 4.72 -11.27
C LEU A 89 -17.90 4.16 -11.50
N HIS A 90 -16.94 4.54 -10.67
CA HIS A 90 -15.58 4.02 -10.75
C HIS A 90 -15.53 2.52 -10.47
N LEU A 91 -16.21 2.05 -9.42
CA LEU A 91 -16.33 0.62 -9.12
C LEU A 91 -17.01 -0.14 -10.27
N ALA A 92 -18.09 0.41 -10.83
CA ALA A 92 -18.76 -0.18 -11.97
C ALA A 92 -17.82 -0.30 -13.18
N HIS A 93 -17.03 0.74 -13.45
CA HIS A 93 -16.02 0.75 -14.50
C HIS A 93 -14.98 -0.35 -14.30
N LEU A 94 -14.45 -0.50 -13.08
CA LEU A 94 -13.50 -1.58 -12.75
C LEU A 94 -14.13 -2.96 -12.95
N MET A 95 -15.38 -3.17 -12.53
CA MET A 95 -16.05 -4.46 -12.73
C MET A 95 -16.30 -4.76 -14.22
N SER A 96 -16.59 -3.73 -15.01
CA SER A 96 -16.74 -3.87 -16.46
C SER A 96 -15.40 -4.19 -17.15
N SER A 97 -14.32 -3.51 -16.75
CA SER A 97 -12.98 -3.74 -17.32
C SER A 97 -12.44 -5.15 -17.01
N HIS A 98 -12.88 -5.76 -15.90
CA HIS A 98 -12.60 -7.17 -15.59
C HIS A 98 -13.54 -8.17 -16.27
N GLY A 99 -14.48 -7.69 -17.08
CA GLY A 99 -15.33 -8.52 -17.93
C GLY A 99 -16.57 -9.10 -17.26
N TYR A 100 -17.03 -8.60 -16.11
CA TYR A 100 -18.26 -9.13 -15.49
C TYR A 100 -19.54 -8.64 -16.17
N PHE A 101 -19.49 -7.46 -16.78
CA PHE A 101 -20.51 -6.92 -17.67
C PHE A 101 -19.87 -5.94 -18.64
N PHE A 102 -20.50 -5.70 -19.77
CA PHE A 102 -19.87 -4.98 -20.89
C PHE A 102 -20.88 -4.16 -21.68
N PRO A 103 -20.47 -3.03 -22.28
CA PRO A 103 -21.31 -2.28 -23.20
C PRO A 103 -21.57 -3.10 -24.46
N ILE A 104 -22.81 -3.11 -24.95
CA ILE A 104 -23.18 -3.98 -26.08
C ILE A 104 -22.63 -3.48 -27.43
N ASP A 105 -22.39 -2.18 -27.55
CA ASP A 105 -22.07 -1.49 -28.82
C ASP A 105 -20.66 -0.88 -28.84
N ASP A 106 -19.81 -1.18 -27.85
CA ASP A 106 -18.44 -0.64 -27.74
C ASP A 106 -17.45 -1.76 -27.34
N HIS A 107 -16.22 -1.69 -27.85
CA HIS A 107 -15.09 -2.54 -27.47
C HIS A 107 -14.38 -2.04 -26.21
N VAL A 108 -14.52 -0.76 -25.88
CA VAL A 108 -13.95 -0.21 -24.64
C VAL A 108 -14.86 -0.57 -23.47
N LEU A 109 -14.37 -1.43 -22.58
CA LEU A 109 -15.06 -1.92 -21.38
C LEU A 109 -15.20 -0.84 -20.31
N SER A 110 -16.02 0.17 -20.60
CA SER A 110 -16.25 1.34 -19.75
C SER A 110 -17.72 1.53 -19.42
N VAL A 111 -17.99 1.98 -18.19
CA VAL A 111 -19.33 2.32 -17.72
C VAL A 111 -19.57 3.82 -17.82
N LYS A 112 -20.76 4.18 -18.33
CA LYS A 112 -21.29 5.55 -18.35
C LYS A 112 -22.56 5.59 -17.50
N ASN A 113 -22.76 6.67 -16.74
CA ASN A 113 -24.01 6.88 -16.00
C ASN A 113 -25.07 7.54 -16.91
N ASP A 114 -25.51 6.80 -17.92
CA ASP A 114 -26.51 7.23 -18.89
C ASP A 114 -27.37 6.04 -19.36
N ASN A 115 -28.09 6.23 -20.47
CA ASN A 115 -28.94 5.20 -21.07
C ASN A 115 -28.18 4.18 -21.94
N THR A 116 -26.84 4.15 -21.89
CA THR A 116 -26.03 3.14 -22.58
C THR A 116 -26.40 1.75 -22.07
N TYR A 117 -26.52 0.80 -22.99
CA TYR A 117 -26.91 -0.56 -22.67
C TYR A 117 -25.72 -1.46 -22.36
N TYR A 118 -25.84 -2.19 -21.27
CA TYR A 118 -24.87 -3.15 -20.77
C TYR A 118 -25.49 -4.55 -20.68
N ARG A 119 -24.64 -5.57 -20.67
CA ARG A 119 -25.03 -6.96 -20.50
C ARG A 119 -24.08 -7.67 -19.54
N PHE A 120 -24.64 -8.55 -18.71
CA PHE A 120 -23.85 -9.44 -17.86
C PHE A 120 -23.10 -10.50 -18.68
N GLN A 121 -21.86 -10.74 -18.28
CA GLN A 121 -21.04 -11.81 -18.81
C GLN A 121 -21.46 -13.17 -18.23
N THR A 122 -21.33 -14.22 -19.04
CA THR A 122 -21.55 -15.59 -18.58
C THR A 122 -20.42 -16.05 -17.65
N PRO A 123 -20.71 -16.79 -16.56
CA PRO A 123 -19.68 -17.24 -15.62
C PRO A 123 -18.54 -18.04 -16.24
N CYS A 124 -18.74 -18.72 -17.38
CA CYS A 124 -17.66 -19.44 -18.06
C CYS A 124 -16.55 -18.53 -18.60
N PHE A 125 -16.83 -17.24 -18.79
CA PHE A 125 -15.86 -16.22 -19.22
C PHE A 125 -15.41 -15.32 -18.07
N TRP A 126 -15.73 -15.66 -16.82
CA TRP A 126 -15.22 -14.89 -15.68
C TRP A 126 -13.72 -15.11 -15.49
N PRO A 127 -12.96 -14.06 -15.09
CA PRO A 127 -11.51 -14.13 -14.96
C PRO A 127 -11.02 -15.11 -13.88
N SER A 128 -11.88 -15.52 -12.93
CA SER A 128 -11.57 -16.55 -11.95
C SER A 128 -11.67 -17.99 -12.47
N ARG A 129 -12.41 -18.18 -13.57
CA ARG A 129 -12.74 -19.49 -14.14
C ARG A 129 -12.04 -19.75 -15.46
N CYS A 130 -11.62 -18.70 -16.16
CA CYS A 130 -10.89 -18.82 -17.40
C CYS A 130 -9.38 -18.76 -17.14
N GLY A 131 -8.63 -19.68 -17.76
CA GLY A 131 -7.18 -19.59 -17.85
C GLY A 131 -6.74 -18.49 -18.82
N GLU A 132 -5.43 -18.25 -18.94
CA GLU A 132 -4.91 -17.32 -19.93
C GLU A 132 -5.18 -17.84 -21.36
N PRO A 133 -5.94 -17.12 -22.21
CA PRO A 133 -6.27 -17.61 -23.55
C PRO A 133 -5.08 -17.51 -24.51
N GLU A 134 -4.92 -18.53 -25.34
CA GLU A 134 -3.81 -18.61 -26.28
C GLU A 134 -4.02 -17.74 -27.52
N ASN A 135 -2.93 -17.41 -28.20
CA ASN A 135 -2.98 -16.71 -29.48
C ASN A 135 -3.66 -17.54 -30.59
N THR A 136 -3.66 -18.87 -30.48
CA THR A 136 -4.35 -19.76 -31.42
C THR A 136 -5.86 -19.56 -31.33
N ASP A 137 -6.41 -19.49 -30.11
CA ASP A 137 -7.85 -19.28 -29.88
C ASP A 137 -8.30 -17.92 -30.39
N TYR A 138 -7.48 -16.88 -30.19
CA TYR A 138 -7.78 -15.54 -30.70
C TYR A 138 -7.78 -15.51 -32.23
N ALA A 139 -6.86 -16.23 -32.87
CA ALA A 139 -6.83 -16.35 -34.33
C ALA A 139 -8.09 -17.04 -34.87
N VAL A 140 -8.56 -18.11 -34.21
CA VAL A 140 -9.82 -18.79 -34.55
C VAL A 140 -11.01 -17.83 -34.41
N TYR A 141 -11.07 -17.06 -33.31
CA TYR A 141 -12.13 -16.08 -33.07
C TYR A 141 -12.19 -15.00 -34.17
N LEU A 142 -11.06 -14.35 -34.48
CA LEU A 142 -10.99 -13.31 -35.49
C LEU A 142 -11.31 -13.85 -36.89
N CYS A 143 -10.76 -15.03 -37.24
CA CYS A 143 -11.07 -15.71 -38.50
C CYS A 143 -12.56 -16.06 -38.60
N LYS A 144 -13.18 -16.53 -37.51
CA LYS A 144 -14.62 -16.82 -37.47
C LYS A 144 -15.45 -15.57 -37.72
N ARG A 145 -15.05 -14.42 -37.18
CA ARG A 145 -15.74 -13.13 -37.40
C ARG A 145 -15.70 -12.66 -38.84
N THR A 146 -14.54 -12.74 -39.49
CA THR A 146 -14.42 -12.35 -40.91
C THR A 146 -15.29 -13.19 -41.84
N MET A 147 -15.61 -14.43 -41.46
CA MET A 147 -16.45 -15.35 -42.25
C MET A 147 -17.96 -15.06 -42.15
N GLN A 148 -18.41 -14.22 -41.22
CA GLN A 148 -19.84 -14.03 -40.99
C GLN A 148 -20.50 -12.99 -41.90
N ASN A 149 -19.74 -12.16 -42.62
CA ASN A 149 -20.22 -11.12 -43.55
C ASN A 149 -21.37 -10.28 -42.96
N LYS A 150 -21.20 -9.78 -41.73
CA LYS A 150 -22.17 -8.92 -41.04
C LYS A 150 -21.45 -7.69 -40.51
N GLN A 151 -22.00 -6.50 -40.79
CA GLN A 151 -21.43 -5.22 -40.36
C GLN A 151 -21.12 -5.16 -38.86
N ARG A 152 -22.04 -5.64 -38.00
CA ARG A 152 -21.83 -5.69 -36.53
C ARG A 152 -20.67 -6.59 -36.05
N LEU A 153 -20.10 -7.40 -36.93
CA LEU A 153 -19.01 -8.34 -36.63
C LEU A 153 -17.74 -8.01 -37.42
N GLU A 154 -17.77 -6.95 -38.23
CA GLU A 154 -16.58 -6.43 -38.91
C GLU A 154 -15.47 -6.19 -37.89
N LEU A 155 -14.24 -6.49 -38.29
CA LEU A 155 -13.09 -6.28 -37.43
C LEU A 155 -12.81 -4.79 -37.34
N ALA A 156 -12.54 -4.30 -36.13
CA ALA A 156 -11.93 -3.00 -35.97
C ALA A 156 -10.49 -3.01 -36.52
N ASP A 157 -9.92 -1.84 -36.80
CA ASP A 157 -8.58 -1.73 -37.40
C ASP A 157 -7.51 -2.48 -36.60
N TYR A 158 -7.50 -2.31 -35.26
CA TYR A 158 -6.56 -3.02 -34.38
C TYR A 158 -6.76 -4.54 -34.39
N GLU A 159 -8.00 -5.02 -34.57
CA GLU A 159 -8.29 -6.45 -34.70
C GLU A 159 -7.82 -7.00 -36.04
N ALA A 160 -7.95 -6.23 -37.11
CA ALA A 160 -7.46 -6.59 -38.44
C ALA A 160 -5.92 -6.66 -38.47
N GLU A 161 -5.24 -5.69 -37.82
CA GLU A 161 -3.78 -5.72 -37.63
C GLU A 161 -3.34 -6.95 -36.81
N ASN A 162 -4.08 -7.26 -35.72
CA ASN A 162 -3.85 -8.45 -34.92
C ASN A 162 -4.00 -9.73 -35.76
N LEU A 163 -5.06 -9.83 -36.57
CA LEU A 163 -5.29 -10.96 -37.46
C LEU A 163 -4.14 -11.14 -38.44
N ALA A 164 -3.67 -10.06 -39.08
CA ALA A 164 -2.55 -10.09 -40.02
C ALA A 164 -1.26 -10.59 -39.35
N ARG A 165 -1.00 -10.15 -38.11
CA ARG A 165 0.14 -10.63 -37.32
C ARG A 165 0.02 -12.11 -36.97
N LEU A 166 -1.17 -12.57 -36.58
CA LEU A 166 -1.44 -13.97 -36.26
C LEU A 166 -1.33 -14.88 -37.50
N GLN A 167 -1.81 -14.43 -38.66
CA GLN A 167 -1.65 -15.13 -39.95
C GLN A 167 -0.17 -15.33 -40.30
N LYS A 168 0.65 -14.31 -40.09
CA LYS A 168 2.10 -14.41 -40.29
C LYS A 168 2.73 -15.41 -39.30
N MET A 169 2.36 -15.32 -38.02
CA MET A 169 2.88 -16.16 -36.94
C MET A 169 2.49 -17.64 -37.10
N PHE A 170 1.27 -17.92 -37.55
CA PHE A 170 0.72 -19.26 -37.69
C PHE A 170 0.58 -19.73 -39.15
N SER A 171 1.34 -19.15 -40.08
CA SER A 171 1.25 -19.42 -41.52
C SER A 171 1.19 -20.91 -41.88
N ARG A 172 2.01 -21.75 -41.24
CA ARG A 172 2.05 -23.22 -41.47
C ARG A 172 0.87 -23.99 -40.87
N LYS A 173 0.15 -23.40 -39.90
CA LYS A 173 -1.00 -24.00 -39.21
C LYS A 173 -2.32 -23.33 -39.57
N TRP A 174 -2.30 -22.37 -40.50
CA TRP A 174 -3.45 -21.51 -40.79
C TRP A 174 -4.66 -22.30 -41.30
N GLU A 175 -4.44 -23.35 -42.10
CA GLU A 175 -5.52 -24.22 -42.59
C GLU A 175 -6.30 -24.88 -41.43
N PHE A 176 -5.62 -25.30 -40.36
CA PHE A 176 -6.27 -25.87 -39.18
C PHE A 176 -7.09 -24.82 -38.41
N ILE A 177 -6.54 -23.62 -38.26
CA ILE A 177 -7.23 -22.47 -37.63
C ILE A 177 -8.50 -22.14 -38.42
N PHE A 178 -8.39 -22.07 -39.75
CA PHE A 178 -9.53 -21.81 -40.64
C PHE A 178 -10.59 -22.91 -40.55
N MET A 179 -10.18 -24.19 -40.56
CA MET A 179 -11.09 -25.33 -40.43
C MET A 179 -11.84 -25.31 -39.09
N GLN A 180 -11.16 -24.97 -38.00
CA GLN A 180 -11.76 -24.83 -36.67
C GLN A 180 -12.75 -23.66 -36.61
N ALA A 181 -12.38 -22.50 -37.18
CA ALA A 181 -13.26 -21.33 -37.27
C ALA A 181 -14.52 -21.63 -38.10
N GLU A 182 -14.37 -22.34 -39.23
CA GLU A 182 -15.48 -22.74 -40.08
C GLU A 182 -16.43 -23.70 -39.35
N ALA A 183 -15.89 -24.70 -38.66
CA ALA A 183 -16.67 -25.65 -37.87
C ALA A 183 -17.48 -24.94 -36.77
N GLN A 184 -16.86 -24.00 -36.04
CA GLN A 184 -17.53 -23.20 -35.03
C GLN A 184 -18.62 -22.31 -35.65
N ALA A 185 -18.35 -21.65 -36.78
CA ALA A 185 -19.34 -20.84 -37.50
C ALA A 185 -20.56 -21.66 -37.97
N LYS A 186 -20.34 -22.92 -38.40
CA LYS A 186 -21.41 -23.86 -38.78
C LYS A 186 -22.29 -24.22 -37.58
N VAL A 187 -21.71 -24.41 -36.40
CA VAL A 187 -22.47 -24.65 -35.15
C VAL A 187 -23.26 -23.41 -34.75
N ASP A 188 -22.64 -22.24 -34.77
CA ASP A 188 -23.30 -20.98 -34.40
C ASP A 188 -24.48 -20.67 -35.33
N LYS A 189 -24.40 -21.04 -36.63
CA LYS A 189 -25.50 -20.90 -37.59
C LYS A 189 -26.76 -21.71 -37.25
N LYS A 190 -26.66 -22.76 -36.43
CA LYS A 190 -27.81 -23.59 -36.01
C LYS A 190 -28.62 -22.98 -34.87
N ARG A 191 -28.08 -22.00 -34.14
CA ARG A 191 -28.75 -21.35 -33.01
C ARG A 191 -29.77 -20.30 -33.45
N ASP A 192 -30.70 -19.95 -32.57
CA ASP A 192 -31.63 -18.84 -32.81
C ASP A 192 -30.89 -17.52 -33.04
N LYS A 193 -31.49 -16.61 -33.83
CA LYS A 193 -30.88 -15.33 -34.20
C LYS A 193 -30.60 -14.44 -32.98
N LEU A 194 -31.50 -14.39 -32.00
CA LEU A 194 -31.32 -13.55 -30.81
C LEU A 194 -30.31 -14.16 -29.85
N GLU A 195 -30.38 -15.48 -29.65
CA GLU A 195 -29.41 -16.23 -28.84
C GLU A 195 -27.98 -16.06 -29.38
N ARG A 196 -27.80 -16.23 -30.70
CA ARG A 196 -26.51 -16.04 -31.35
C ARG A 196 -25.96 -14.63 -31.16
N LYS A 197 -26.81 -13.60 -31.24
CA LYS A 197 -26.38 -12.21 -30.96
C LYS A 197 -25.85 -12.04 -29.54
N VAL A 198 -26.46 -12.72 -28.56
CA VAL A 198 -26.01 -12.68 -27.17
C VAL A 198 -24.66 -13.37 -27.02
N LEU A 199 -24.54 -14.59 -27.53
CA LEU A 199 -23.29 -15.37 -27.45
C LEU A 199 -22.13 -14.68 -28.18
N ASP A 200 -22.36 -14.14 -29.38
CA ASP A 200 -21.34 -13.39 -30.12
C ASP A 200 -20.82 -12.19 -29.30
N SER A 201 -21.71 -11.48 -28.59
CA SER A 201 -21.32 -10.32 -27.77
C SER A 201 -20.58 -10.70 -26.48
N GLN A 202 -20.91 -11.86 -25.89
CA GLN A 202 -20.24 -12.38 -24.70
C GLN A 202 -18.82 -12.84 -25.03
N GLU A 203 -18.64 -13.52 -26.16
CA GLU A 203 -17.33 -13.92 -26.67
C GLU A 203 -16.49 -12.69 -27.09
N ARG A 204 -17.11 -11.66 -27.69
CA ARG A 204 -16.44 -10.36 -27.94
C ARG A 204 -15.92 -9.75 -26.64
N ALA A 205 -16.79 -9.61 -25.64
CA ALA A 205 -16.41 -9.00 -24.37
C ALA A 205 -15.33 -9.78 -23.62
N PHE A 206 -15.28 -11.11 -23.78
CA PHE A 206 -14.18 -11.93 -23.30
C PHE A 206 -12.85 -11.49 -23.94
N TRP A 207 -12.81 -11.37 -25.27
CA TRP A 207 -11.61 -10.92 -25.98
C TRP A 207 -11.27 -9.45 -25.70
N ASP A 208 -12.25 -8.59 -25.45
CA ASP A 208 -12.00 -7.20 -25.06
C ASP A 208 -11.25 -7.09 -23.71
N VAL A 209 -11.36 -8.08 -22.81
CA VAL A 209 -10.54 -8.16 -21.58
C VAL A 209 -9.13 -8.64 -21.89
N HIS A 210 -9.00 -9.74 -22.65
CA HIS A 210 -7.73 -10.44 -22.84
C HIS A 210 -6.86 -9.88 -23.97
N ARG A 211 -7.45 -9.12 -24.90
CA ARG A 211 -6.81 -8.46 -26.04
C ARG A 211 -7.43 -7.06 -26.18
N PRO A 212 -7.23 -6.19 -25.17
CA PRO A 212 -7.93 -4.91 -25.08
C PRO A 212 -7.56 -3.96 -26.22
N VAL A 213 -8.47 -3.01 -26.48
CA VAL A 213 -8.24 -1.90 -27.42
C VAL A 213 -6.95 -1.17 -27.05
N PRO A 214 -6.06 -0.83 -28.01
CA PRO A 214 -4.83 -0.10 -27.71
C PRO A 214 -5.10 1.20 -26.92
N GLY A 215 -4.35 1.38 -25.82
CA GLY A 215 -4.53 2.51 -24.90
C GLY A 215 -5.40 2.20 -23.68
N CYS A 216 -6.18 1.12 -23.71
CA CYS A 216 -6.88 0.61 -22.52
C CYS A 216 -5.93 -0.12 -21.57
N VAL A 217 -6.23 -0.07 -20.28
CA VAL A 217 -5.50 -0.84 -19.26
C VAL A 217 -5.77 -2.32 -19.45
N ASN A 218 -4.71 -3.13 -19.52
CA ASN A 218 -4.84 -4.58 -19.53
C ASN A 218 -5.01 -5.11 -18.09
N THR A 219 -6.26 -5.41 -17.72
CA THR A 219 -6.59 -5.90 -16.36
C THR A 219 -6.06 -7.30 -16.08
N THR A 220 -5.56 -8.03 -17.08
CA THR A 220 -4.98 -9.36 -16.88
C THR A 220 -3.50 -9.30 -16.51
N GLU A 221 -2.86 -8.11 -16.54
CA GLU A 221 -1.47 -7.95 -16.14
C GLU A 221 -1.31 -8.16 -14.62
N ILE A 222 -0.30 -8.95 -14.25
CA ILE A 222 -0.02 -9.31 -12.86
C ILE A 222 1.32 -8.70 -12.46
N ASP A 223 1.36 -8.08 -11.27
CA ASP A 223 2.60 -7.60 -10.66
C ASP A 223 3.65 -8.72 -10.58
N ILE A 224 4.88 -8.43 -11.01
CA ILE A 224 5.95 -9.43 -11.09
C ILE A 224 6.23 -10.14 -9.76
N LYS A 225 6.09 -9.45 -8.62
CA LYS A 225 6.27 -10.05 -7.28
C LYS A 225 5.15 -11.03 -6.97
N LYS A 226 3.93 -10.74 -7.42
CA LYS A 226 2.79 -11.67 -7.31
C LYS A 226 3.02 -12.89 -8.20
N ALA A 227 3.41 -12.70 -9.46
CA ALA A 227 3.71 -13.80 -10.40
C ALA A 227 4.84 -14.71 -9.88
N CYS A 228 5.94 -14.14 -9.36
CA CYS A 228 7.02 -14.93 -8.76
C CYS A 228 6.57 -15.73 -7.55
N ARG A 229 5.60 -15.23 -6.75
CA ARG A 229 5.05 -15.98 -5.60
C ARG A 229 4.19 -17.15 -6.03
N MET A 230 3.44 -17.03 -7.13
CA MET A 230 2.68 -18.15 -7.70
C MET A 230 3.60 -19.31 -8.09
N ASN A 231 4.72 -18.99 -8.74
CA ASN A 231 5.69 -19.99 -9.21
C ASN A 231 6.63 -20.51 -8.12
N ARG A 232 6.61 -19.92 -6.91
CA ARG A 232 7.25 -20.52 -5.74
C ARG A 232 6.40 -21.69 -5.31
N HIS A 233 6.79 -22.87 -5.76
CA HIS A 233 6.26 -24.15 -5.30
C HIS A 233 6.03 -24.07 -3.78
N SER A 234 4.81 -24.43 -3.36
CA SER A 234 4.27 -24.38 -1.99
C SER A 234 5.22 -24.95 -0.90
N LYS A 235 6.25 -25.71 -1.30
CA LYS A 235 7.30 -26.26 -0.43
C LYS A 235 8.29 -25.25 0.18
N MET A 236 8.32 -23.97 -0.25
CA MET A 236 9.29 -22.97 0.23
C MET A 236 8.66 -21.75 0.95
N SER A 237 7.47 -21.89 1.52
CA SER A 237 6.87 -20.83 2.35
C SER A 237 7.23 -21.03 3.83
N ARG A 238 8.38 -20.51 4.24
CA ARG A 238 8.65 -20.14 5.64
C ARG A 238 9.30 -18.75 5.69
N PRO A 239 9.18 -18.04 6.83
CA PRO A 239 9.57 -16.63 6.92
C PRO A 239 11.08 -16.49 6.75
N ASN A 240 11.49 -15.59 5.87
CA ASN A 240 12.87 -15.14 5.73
C ASN A 240 13.40 -14.65 7.08
N TYR A 241 14.20 -15.46 7.75
CA TYR A 241 15.28 -14.93 8.58
C TYR A 241 16.39 -14.56 7.61
N ALA A 242 16.46 -13.28 7.23
CA ALA A 242 17.59 -12.76 6.50
C ALA A 242 18.82 -12.80 7.44
N VAL A 243 19.70 -13.76 7.24
CA VAL A 243 21.07 -13.70 7.77
C VAL A 243 21.88 -12.85 6.79
N PRO A 244 22.63 -11.82 7.24
CA PRO A 244 23.45 -11.02 6.35
C PRO A 244 24.67 -11.84 5.89
N GLY A 245 24.72 -12.15 4.60
CA GLY A 245 25.92 -12.67 3.94
C GLY A 245 25.87 -14.18 3.63
N GLY A 246 25.90 -14.51 2.34
CA GLY A 246 26.32 -15.83 1.85
C GLY A 246 25.23 -16.70 1.23
N ARG A 247 25.34 -16.85 -0.10
CA ARG A 247 24.87 -17.94 -1.00
C ARG A 247 23.70 -18.82 -0.53
N ILE A 248 22.64 -18.79 -1.34
CA ILE A 248 21.51 -19.73 -1.29
C ILE A 248 22.03 -21.15 -1.62
N SER A 249 22.15 -22.01 -0.61
CA SER A 249 22.33 -23.45 -0.80
C SER A 249 20.95 -24.10 -1.01
N PRO A 250 20.71 -24.84 -2.12
CA PRO A 250 19.49 -25.60 -2.32
C PRO A 250 19.74 -27.04 -1.86
N SER A 251 19.75 -27.28 -0.56
CA SER A 251 19.82 -28.65 -0.04
C SER A 251 19.33 -28.70 1.40
N VAL A 252 18.01 -28.61 1.57
CA VAL A 252 17.34 -29.11 2.77
C VAL A 252 16.60 -30.37 2.32
N SER A 253 16.93 -31.51 2.92
CA SER A 253 16.40 -32.80 2.50
C SER A 253 14.92 -32.92 2.88
N GLU A 254 14.10 -33.62 2.07
CA GLU A 254 12.66 -33.83 2.36
C GLU A 254 12.40 -34.49 3.73
N ALA A 255 13.41 -35.14 4.32
CA ALA A 255 13.34 -35.74 5.65
C ALA A 255 13.32 -34.70 6.81
N GLU A 256 13.92 -33.52 6.63
CA GLU A 256 13.93 -32.46 7.66
C GLU A 256 12.62 -31.65 7.68
N LEU A 257 11.91 -31.61 6.55
CA LEU A 257 10.60 -30.92 6.42
C LEU A 257 9.48 -31.61 7.21
N ASN A 258 9.62 -32.89 7.53
CA ASN A 258 8.64 -33.69 8.25
C ASN A 258 8.98 -33.94 9.73
N ASN A 259 9.98 -33.25 10.30
CA ASN A 259 10.29 -33.39 11.72
C ASN A 259 9.28 -32.60 12.58
N SER A 260 8.06 -33.13 12.68
CA SER A 260 6.96 -32.60 13.48
C SER A 260 7.39 -32.30 14.92
N ALA A 261 8.29 -33.10 15.50
CA ALA A 261 8.80 -32.87 16.85
C ALA A 261 9.66 -31.59 16.96
N GLU A 262 10.54 -31.32 16.00
CA GLU A 262 11.35 -30.09 16.00
C GLU A 262 10.50 -28.86 15.72
N GLN A 263 9.48 -28.99 14.87
CA GLN A 263 8.50 -27.92 14.67
C GLN A 263 7.76 -27.58 15.96
N ILE A 264 7.26 -28.61 16.65
CA ILE A 264 6.56 -28.43 17.93
C ILE A 264 7.47 -27.80 18.98
N LYS A 265 8.75 -28.19 19.06
CA LYS A 265 9.72 -27.55 19.97
C LYS A 265 9.91 -26.06 19.67
N ASN A 266 10.07 -25.71 18.40
CA ASN A 266 10.19 -24.31 17.97
C ASN A 266 8.92 -23.51 18.29
N ASP A 267 7.74 -24.11 18.08
CA ASP A 267 6.47 -23.48 18.42
C ASP A 267 6.32 -23.29 19.94
N ILE A 268 6.72 -24.28 20.75
CA ILE A 268 6.76 -24.16 22.21
C ILE A 268 7.70 -23.03 22.64
N TYR A 269 8.91 -22.96 22.07
CA TYR A 269 9.87 -21.89 22.37
C TYR A 269 9.29 -20.52 22.01
N ALA A 270 8.72 -20.38 20.81
CA ALA A 270 8.10 -19.14 20.35
C ALA A 270 6.91 -18.72 21.22
N LEU A 271 6.07 -19.67 21.66
CA LEU A 271 4.95 -19.41 22.56
C LEU A 271 5.42 -19.00 23.96
N ARG A 272 6.45 -19.66 24.51
CA ARG A 272 7.06 -19.28 25.79
C ARG A 272 7.60 -17.85 25.74
N SER A 273 8.35 -17.51 24.69
CA SER A 273 8.83 -16.15 24.47
C SER A 273 7.69 -15.12 24.36
N LYS A 274 6.55 -15.49 23.73
CA LYS A 274 5.35 -14.62 23.66
C LYS A 274 4.64 -14.44 25.01
N LEU A 275 4.76 -15.39 25.93
CA LEU A 275 4.18 -15.31 27.28
C LEU A 275 5.01 -14.40 28.19
N GLU A 276 6.33 -14.35 28.00
CA GLU A 276 7.23 -13.49 28.78
C GLU A 276 7.07 -11.99 28.44
N LYS A 277 6.50 -11.67 27.27
CA LYS A 277 6.22 -10.29 26.86
C LYS A 277 5.15 -9.67 27.75
N ARG A 278 5.55 -8.69 28.56
CA ARG A 278 4.64 -7.85 29.36
C ARG A 278 3.64 -7.14 28.43
N ARG A 279 2.36 -7.19 28.77
CA ARG A 279 1.27 -6.57 28.01
C ARG A 279 0.60 -5.47 28.83
N VAL A 280 0.08 -4.47 28.13
CA VAL A 280 -0.72 -3.37 28.71
C VAL A 280 -2.19 -3.62 28.38
N LYS A 281 -3.10 -3.23 29.28
CA LYS A 281 -4.55 -3.33 29.03
C LYS A 281 -4.95 -2.50 27.82
N ILE A 282 -5.86 -3.00 27.00
CA ILE A 282 -6.31 -2.32 25.77
C ILE A 282 -6.86 -0.92 26.06
N SER A 283 -7.61 -0.74 27.15
CA SER A 283 -8.11 0.57 27.56
C SER A 283 -7.00 1.60 27.77
N LYS A 284 -5.90 1.20 28.42
CA LYS A 284 -4.74 2.06 28.64
C LYS A 284 -3.98 2.37 27.36
N VAL A 285 -3.89 1.41 26.44
CA VAL A 285 -3.30 1.63 25.12
C VAL A 285 -4.15 2.63 24.32
N THR A 286 -5.47 2.45 24.29
CA THR A 286 -6.39 3.36 23.60
C THR A 286 -6.37 4.77 24.19
N GLU A 287 -6.44 4.90 25.51
CA GLU A 287 -6.30 6.19 26.21
C GLU A 287 -5.00 6.89 25.82
N SER A 288 -3.88 6.16 25.78
CA SER A 288 -2.58 6.70 25.40
C SER A 288 -2.55 7.17 23.94
N PHE A 289 -3.16 6.43 23.00
CA PHE A 289 -3.19 6.84 21.61
C PHE A 289 -4.09 8.07 21.38
N ILE A 290 -5.24 8.14 22.05
CA ILE A 290 -6.12 9.31 21.99
C ILE A 290 -5.39 10.55 22.53
N ALA A 291 -4.74 10.42 23.70
CA ALA A 291 -3.99 11.53 24.29
C ALA A 291 -2.85 11.99 23.39
N TYR A 292 -2.09 11.05 22.79
CA TYR A 292 -1.06 11.37 21.81
C TYR A 292 -1.64 12.11 20.59
N TYR A 293 -2.72 11.58 19.99
CA TYR A 293 -3.39 12.24 18.88
C TYR A 293 -3.81 13.67 19.23
N GLN A 294 -4.51 13.86 20.35
CA GLN A 294 -4.98 15.19 20.78
C GLN A 294 -3.85 16.18 21.01
N GLN A 295 -2.72 15.70 21.55
CA GLN A 295 -1.54 16.51 21.79
C GLN A 295 -0.87 16.97 20.49
N TYR A 296 -0.85 16.13 19.45
CA TYR A 296 -0.19 16.43 18.17
C TYR A 296 -1.14 16.98 17.10
N ALA A 297 -2.45 17.01 17.32
CA ALA A 297 -3.45 17.44 16.34
C ALA A 297 -3.24 18.90 15.85
N GLU A 298 -2.77 19.80 16.72
CA GLU A 298 -2.43 21.19 16.33
C GLU A 298 -1.17 21.27 15.44
N TYR A 299 -0.41 20.18 15.34
CA TYR A 299 0.81 20.09 14.54
C TYR A 299 0.63 19.34 13.21
N ASP A 300 -0.48 18.64 13.04
CA ASP A 300 -0.79 17.90 11.81
C ASP A 300 -1.39 18.84 10.76
N ALA A 301 -0.66 19.06 9.67
CA ALA A 301 -1.05 19.97 8.59
C ALA A 301 -2.25 19.47 7.76
N PHE A 302 -2.69 18.21 7.92
CA PHE A 302 -3.92 17.71 7.31
C PHE A 302 -5.16 18.01 8.15
N ILE A 303 -4.99 18.22 9.47
CA ILE A 303 -6.08 18.45 10.42
C ILE A 303 -6.20 19.94 10.74
N THR A 304 -5.07 20.56 11.06
CA THR A 304 -4.97 21.97 11.45
C THR A 304 -4.13 22.72 10.42
N ASN A 305 -4.71 23.75 9.81
CA ASN A 305 -3.98 24.58 8.86
C ASN A 305 -2.80 25.29 9.56
N PRO A 306 -1.57 25.12 9.06
CA PRO A 306 -0.42 25.80 9.63
C PRO A 306 -0.47 27.31 9.33
N ASP A 307 0.23 28.07 10.16
CA ASP A 307 0.54 29.48 9.94
C ASP A 307 2.07 29.65 10.05
N PRO A 308 2.78 30.03 8.97
CA PRO A 308 2.30 30.33 7.61
C PRO A 308 1.60 29.16 6.91
N ALA A 309 0.78 29.49 5.90
CA ALA A 309 -0.06 28.53 5.18
C ALA A 309 0.74 27.38 4.54
N ASN A 310 0.08 26.22 4.41
CA ASN A 310 0.68 25.01 3.86
C ASN A 310 1.29 25.26 2.46
N PRO A 311 2.61 25.06 2.27
CA PRO A 311 3.29 25.35 1.00
C PRO A 311 2.72 24.59 -0.21
N TRP A 312 2.12 23.41 0.01
CA TRP A 312 1.48 22.63 -1.05
C TRP A 312 0.17 23.23 -1.57
N ILE A 313 -0.41 24.18 -0.83
CA ILE A 313 -1.67 24.86 -1.17
C ILE A 313 -1.41 26.31 -1.57
N SER A 314 -0.46 26.98 -0.89
CA SER A 314 -0.16 28.39 -1.08
C SER A 314 0.94 28.67 -2.11
N ASP A 315 1.68 27.65 -2.55
CA ASP A 315 2.91 27.77 -3.34
C ASP A 315 3.96 28.73 -2.71
N ASN A 316 3.89 28.93 -1.39
CA ASN A 316 4.83 29.76 -0.63
C ASN A 316 5.66 28.88 0.33
N PRO A 317 7.00 28.82 0.19
CA PRO A 317 7.86 27.99 1.01
C PRO A 317 8.13 28.53 2.42
N GLU A 318 7.60 29.69 2.79
CA GLU A 318 7.89 30.38 4.07
C GLU A 318 7.73 29.48 5.30
N PHE A 319 6.70 28.63 5.34
CA PHE A 319 6.51 27.67 6.44
C PHE A 319 7.72 26.72 6.58
N TRP A 320 8.26 26.21 5.47
CA TRP A 320 9.45 25.34 5.50
C TRP A 320 10.72 26.10 5.90
N GLU A 321 10.83 27.36 5.50
CA GLU A 321 11.97 28.22 5.88
C GLU A 321 11.98 28.49 7.38
N GLN A 322 10.81 28.76 7.97
CA GLN A 322 10.66 28.94 9.42
C GLN A 322 10.99 27.65 10.20
N GLU A 323 10.53 26.49 9.72
CA GLU A 323 10.82 25.19 10.36
C GLU A 323 12.32 24.79 10.26
N ARG A 324 13.06 25.28 9.26
CA ARG A 324 14.51 25.04 9.14
C ARG A 324 15.37 26.01 9.93
N SER A 325 14.82 27.13 10.39
CA SER A 325 15.61 28.15 11.07
C SER A 325 16.28 27.61 12.33
N LEU A 326 17.58 27.92 12.47
CA LEU A 326 18.36 27.68 13.69
C LEU A 326 18.62 28.96 14.46
N ASN A 327 18.26 30.12 13.90
CA ASN A 327 18.39 31.39 14.60
C ASN A 327 17.33 31.45 15.69
N ALA A 328 17.77 31.51 16.94
CA ALA A 328 16.89 31.55 18.11
C ALA A 328 15.82 32.66 18.06
N ARG A 329 16.06 33.74 17.30
CA ARG A 329 15.11 34.84 17.13
C ARG A 329 13.97 34.54 16.14
N ASP A 330 14.16 33.54 15.29
CA ASP A 330 13.26 33.23 14.17
C ASP A 330 12.58 31.86 14.35
N ILE A 331 12.75 31.21 15.51
CA ILE A 331 12.08 29.93 15.80
C ILE A 331 10.64 30.20 16.26
N PRO A 332 9.63 29.63 15.58
CA PRO A 332 8.24 29.80 15.98
C PRO A 332 7.96 29.22 17.37
N GLN A 333 7.12 29.91 18.16
CA GLN A 333 6.70 29.42 19.48
C GLN A 333 6.05 28.04 19.42
N ARG A 334 5.30 27.76 18.35
CA ARG A 334 4.71 26.45 18.07
C ARG A 334 5.78 25.34 18.10
N ARG A 335 6.89 25.52 17.39
CA ARG A 335 8.00 24.55 17.37
C ARG A 335 8.65 24.38 18.75
N VAL A 336 8.79 25.46 19.52
CA VAL A 336 9.32 25.40 20.90
C VAL A 336 8.39 24.62 21.84
N LYS A 337 7.06 24.74 21.69
CA LYS A 337 6.09 23.99 22.52
C LYS A 337 6.24 22.48 22.37
N LEU A 338 6.61 21.98 21.18
CA LEU A 338 6.87 20.54 20.96
C LEU A 338 7.96 20.01 21.88
N TRP A 339 8.96 20.83 22.20
CA TRP A 339 10.05 20.42 23.07
C TRP A 339 9.58 20.02 24.47
N ALA A 340 8.41 20.49 24.92
CA ALA A 340 7.84 20.12 26.21
C ALA A 340 7.02 18.82 26.17
N PHE A 341 6.70 18.28 24.98
CA PHE A 341 5.88 17.08 24.86
C PHE A 341 6.61 15.87 25.40
N CYS A 342 7.87 15.72 25.02
CA CYS A 342 8.79 14.76 25.59
C CYS A 342 10.24 15.11 25.23
N VAL A 343 11.19 14.52 25.96
CA VAL A 343 12.62 14.74 25.72
C VAL A 343 13.02 14.29 24.31
N GLU A 344 12.33 13.31 23.74
CA GLU A 344 12.55 12.83 22.38
C GLU A 344 12.26 13.93 21.33
N GLU A 345 11.21 14.73 21.50
CA GLU A 345 10.92 15.87 20.60
C GLU A 345 11.98 16.96 20.73
N LEU A 346 12.37 17.31 21.97
CA LEU A 346 13.45 18.26 22.24
C LEU A 346 14.77 17.81 21.58
N LEU A 347 15.11 16.53 21.72
CA LEU A 347 16.36 15.98 21.18
C LEU A 347 16.30 15.71 19.67
N ARG A 348 15.12 15.60 19.06
CA ARG A 348 14.99 15.50 17.60
C ARG A 348 15.24 16.84 16.92
N ASP A 349 14.84 17.94 17.56
CA ASP A 349 15.06 19.29 17.09
C ASP A 349 16.52 19.74 17.28
N ALA A 350 17.19 20.19 16.21
CA ALA A 350 18.56 20.70 16.28
C ALA A 350 18.70 21.94 17.19
N ALA A 351 17.75 22.87 17.14
CA ALA A 351 17.76 24.04 18.00
C ALA A 351 17.40 23.68 19.45
N GLY A 352 16.51 22.69 19.63
CA GLY A 352 16.18 22.12 20.93
C GLY A 352 17.41 21.50 21.60
N ARG A 353 18.16 20.67 20.86
CA ARG A 353 19.43 20.09 21.32
C ARG A 353 20.46 21.14 21.72
N ASP A 354 20.70 22.14 20.88
CA ASP A 354 21.66 23.22 21.16
C ASP A 354 21.28 23.99 22.43
N HIS A 355 20.00 24.36 22.55
CA HIS A 355 19.51 25.11 23.71
C HIS A 355 19.54 24.28 25.00
N PHE A 356 19.19 23.00 24.92
CA PHE A 356 19.29 22.07 26.05
C PHE A 356 20.75 21.82 26.44
N GLY A 357 21.66 21.67 25.47
CA GLY A 357 23.10 21.56 25.73
C GLY A 357 23.66 22.75 26.51
N LYS A 358 23.30 23.98 26.11
CA LYS A 358 23.68 25.21 26.84
C LYS A 358 23.15 25.23 28.28
N PHE A 359 21.95 24.71 28.50
CA PHE A 359 21.38 24.56 29.85
C PHE A 359 22.19 23.56 30.68
N LEU A 360 22.53 22.40 30.11
CA LEU A 360 23.33 21.37 30.80
C LEU A 360 24.76 21.84 31.11
N ASP A 361 25.40 22.57 30.20
CA ASP A 361 26.73 23.14 30.42
C ASP A 361 26.74 24.12 31.61
N LYS A 362 25.66 24.90 31.78
CA LYS A 362 25.48 25.81 32.93
C LYS A 362 25.35 25.05 34.26
N GLU A 363 24.81 23.84 34.22
CA GLU A 363 24.68 22.95 35.37
C GLU A 363 25.82 21.94 35.48
N PHE A 364 26.88 22.07 34.69
CA PHE A 364 28.03 21.16 34.65
C PHE A 364 27.62 19.69 34.44
N SER A 365 26.65 19.44 33.54
CA SER A 365 26.11 18.11 33.22
C SER A 365 26.01 17.82 31.71
N GLY A 366 26.73 18.61 30.89
CA GLY A 366 26.69 18.55 29.43
C GLY A 366 27.29 17.26 28.82
N GLU A 367 28.14 16.55 29.56
CA GLU A 367 28.73 15.28 29.17
C GLU A 367 27.68 14.20 28.85
N ASN A 368 26.54 14.21 29.54
CA ASN A 368 25.45 13.25 29.32
C ASN A 368 24.85 13.37 27.92
N LEU A 369 24.59 14.60 27.47
CA LEU A 369 24.06 14.86 26.14
C LEU A 369 25.12 14.57 25.06
N LYS A 370 26.38 14.95 25.29
CA LYS A 370 27.49 14.68 24.37
C LYS A 370 27.68 13.18 24.14
N PHE A 371 27.71 12.39 25.21
CA PHE A 371 27.77 10.93 25.12
C PHE A 371 26.58 10.34 24.37
N TRP A 372 25.36 10.78 24.71
CA TRP A 372 24.15 10.29 24.04
C TRP A 372 24.16 10.57 22.53
N LEU A 373 24.58 11.78 22.13
CA LEU A 373 24.72 12.18 20.73
C LEU A 373 25.82 11.39 20.01
N ALA A 374 26.97 11.17 20.64
CA ALA A 374 28.04 10.35 20.06
C ALA A 374 27.58 8.91 19.81
N CYS A 375 26.76 8.35 20.71
CA CYS A 375 26.13 7.04 20.51
C CYS A 375 25.10 7.04 19.37
N GLN A 376 24.34 8.13 19.17
CA GLN A 376 23.44 8.26 18.03
C GLN A 376 24.21 8.34 16.70
N GLU A 377 25.29 9.12 16.66
CA GLU A 377 26.17 9.25 15.50
C GLU A 377 26.76 7.89 15.11
N LEU A 378 27.27 7.13 16.09
CA LEU A 378 27.82 5.78 15.89
C LEU A 378 26.87 4.84 15.14
N LYS A 379 25.57 4.92 15.40
CA LYS A 379 24.55 4.07 14.75
C LYS A 379 24.42 4.36 13.25
N GLY A 380 24.66 5.61 12.85
CA GLY A 380 24.58 6.07 11.46
C GLY A 380 25.87 5.94 10.65
N LEU A 381 27.03 5.69 11.28
CA LEU A 381 28.32 5.65 10.60
C LEU A 381 28.44 4.50 9.58
N PRO A 382 29.29 4.60 8.55
CA PRO A 382 29.70 3.46 7.72
C PRO A 382 30.38 2.37 8.57
N MET A 383 30.27 1.08 8.17
CA MET A 383 30.86 -0.03 8.94
C MET A 383 32.38 0.07 9.12
N SER A 384 33.09 0.72 8.20
CA SER A 384 34.54 0.96 8.29
C SER A 384 34.94 1.79 9.51
N ASP A 385 34.08 2.71 9.93
CA ASP A 385 34.43 3.73 10.92
C ASP A 385 33.93 3.37 12.32
N VAL A 386 33.06 2.36 12.42
CA VAL A 386 32.43 1.90 13.66
C VAL A 386 33.47 1.52 14.70
N HIS A 387 34.48 0.73 14.31
CA HIS A 387 35.48 0.23 15.24
C HIS A 387 36.25 1.38 15.90
N GLN A 388 36.75 2.32 15.07
CA GLN A 388 37.47 3.50 15.54
C GLN A 388 36.60 4.38 16.44
N LYS A 389 35.37 4.70 16.00
CA LYS A 389 34.44 5.54 16.77
C LYS A 389 34.06 4.90 18.12
N VAL A 390 33.92 3.58 18.17
CA VAL A 390 33.64 2.87 19.44
C VAL A 390 34.77 3.11 20.45
N HIS A 391 36.02 2.99 20.03
CA HIS A 391 37.16 3.24 20.92
C HIS A 391 37.27 4.71 21.34
N GLU A 392 36.98 5.65 20.43
CA GLU A 392 36.93 7.09 20.76
C GLU A 392 35.87 7.40 21.81
N ILE A 393 34.63 6.93 21.63
CA ILE A 393 33.54 7.13 22.59
C ILE A 393 33.89 6.51 23.94
N PHE A 394 34.44 5.29 23.95
CA PHE A 394 34.84 4.65 25.19
C PHE A 394 35.93 5.46 25.91
N SER A 395 36.96 5.92 25.19
CA SER A 395 38.06 6.71 25.74
C SER A 395 37.60 8.07 26.28
N GLU A 396 36.65 8.73 25.60
CA GLU A 396 36.22 10.07 25.98
C GLU A 396 35.30 10.09 27.20
N PHE A 397 34.41 9.09 27.32
CA PHE A 397 33.29 9.14 28.28
C PHE A 397 33.31 8.05 29.36
N LEU A 398 33.94 6.89 29.12
CA LEU A 398 33.79 5.69 29.98
C LEU A 398 35.11 5.12 30.51
N ALA A 399 36.24 5.43 29.87
CA ALA A 399 37.54 4.94 30.30
C ALA A 399 37.96 5.51 31.67
N PRO A 400 38.79 4.79 32.45
CA PRO A 400 39.39 5.33 33.67
C PRO A 400 40.19 6.60 33.34
N GLY A 401 39.83 7.73 33.96
CA GLY A 401 40.45 9.03 33.67
C GLY A 401 39.95 9.69 32.38
N ALA A 402 38.79 9.29 31.87
CA ALA A 402 38.08 9.94 30.77
C ALA A 402 37.97 11.46 30.96
N HIS A 403 38.06 12.20 29.86
CA HIS A 403 38.00 13.67 29.88
C HIS A 403 36.59 14.18 30.21
N ASN A 404 35.55 13.48 29.74
CA ASN A 404 34.14 13.81 29.95
C ASN A 404 33.39 12.62 30.58
N PRO A 405 33.71 12.19 31.81
CA PRO A 405 33.20 10.95 32.37
C PRO A 405 31.68 11.02 32.62
N VAL A 406 30.93 10.06 32.08
CA VAL A 406 29.49 9.92 32.36
C VAL A 406 29.23 8.96 33.52
N ASN A 407 28.18 9.22 34.29
CA ASN A 407 27.80 8.35 35.40
C ASN A 407 26.93 7.19 34.91
N VAL A 408 27.52 5.99 34.84
CA VAL A 408 26.85 4.76 34.41
C VAL A 408 27.03 3.68 35.48
N ASP A 409 25.96 2.92 35.74
CA ASP A 409 25.98 1.79 36.68
C ASP A 409 27.12 0.80 36.38
N CYS A 410 27.71 0.24 37.44
CA CYS A 410 28.89 -0.62 37.33
C CYS A 410 28.65 -1.89 36.48
N GLN A 411 27.44 -2.45 36.51
CA GLN A 411 27.09 -3.63 35.71
C GLN A 411 27.03 -3.29 34.22
N ILE A 412 26.48 -2.11 33.88
CA ILE A 412 26.41 -1.63 32.51
C ILE A 412 27.81 -1.29 32.00
N MET A 413 28.65 -0.67 32.83
CA MET A 413 30.04 -0.37 32.47
C MET A 413 30.83 -1.65 32.15
N GLU A 414 30.68 -2.70 32.95
CA GLU A 414 31.30 -4.01 32.71
C GLU A 414 30.84 -4.63 31.39
N LEU A 415 29.54 -4.57 31.12
CA LEU A 415 28.94 -5.08 29.89
C LEU A 415 29.49 -4.35 28.66
N VAL A 416 29.53 -3.02 28.69
CA VAL A 416 30.06 -2.19 27.60
C VAL A 416 31.52 -2.51 27.37
N ARG A 417 32.36 -2.58 28.42
CA ARG A 417 33.78 -2.88 28.28
C ARG A 417 34.02 -4.22 27.57
N LYS A 418 33.31 -5.27 27.99
CA LYS A 418 33.39 -6.59 27.32
C LYS A 418 33.00 -6.53 25.86
N ARG A 419 32.02 -5.71 25.47
CA ARG A 419 31.61 -5.57 24.07
C ARG A 419 32.66 -4.81 23.26
N VAL A 420 33.20 -3.72 23.81
CA VAL A 420 34.26 -2.93 23.18
C VAL A 420 35.54 -3.75 22.99
N GLU A 421 35.88 -4.64 23.92
CA GLU A 421 37.08 -5.49 23.80
C GLU A 421 36.89 -6.65 22.81
N ASN A 422 35.73 -7.32 22.85
CA ASN A 422 35.55 -8.58 22.12
C ASN A 422 34.89 -8.42 20.74
N ASN A 423 33.96 -7.48 20.59
CA ASN A 423 33.20 -7.30 19.34
C ASN A 423 32.61 -5.88 19.21
N PRO A 424 33.42 -4.89 18.81
CA PRO A 424 32.95 -3.53 18.52
C PRO A 424 31.87 -3.51 17.44
N THR A 425 30.68 -3.08 17.83
CA THR A 425 29.52 -2.90 16.95
C THR A 425 28.85 -1.57 17.25
N ARG A 426 27.94 -1.16 16.36
CA ARG A 426 27.14 0.07 16.52
C ARG A 426 26.21 0.08 17.74
N PHE A 427 26.03 -1.08 18.37
CA PHE A 427 25.14 -1.30 19.51
C PHE A 427 25.93 -1.56 20.81
N CYS A 428 27.25 -1.33 20.81
CA CYS A 428 28.10 -1.54 21.98
C CYS A 428 27.63 -0.77 23.22
N PHE A 429 27.06 0.43 23.01
CA PHE A 429 26.68 1.35 24.08
C PHE A 429 25.17 1.40 24.35
N ASP A 430 24.33 0.54 23.78
CA ASP A 430 22.86 0.67 23.86
C ASP A 430 22.35 0.77 25.32
N GLU A 431 22.83 -0.09 26.22
CA GLU A 431 22.42 -0.08 27.63
C GLU A 431 22.91 1.16 28.36
N ALA A 432 24.14 1.63 28.07
CA ALA A 432 24.68 2.86 28.65
C ALA A 432 23.96 4.10 28.11
N GLN A 433 23.69 4.14 26.82
CA GLN A 433 22.94 5.20 26.17
C GLN A 433 21.52 5.29 26.75
N ASP A 434 20.83 4.16 26.91
CA ASP A 434 19.50 4.09 27.54
C ASP A 434 19.52 4.55 28.99
N HIS A 435 20.57 4.21 29.74
CA HIS A 435 20.75 4.64 31.12
C HIS A 435 20.89 6.17 31.20
N ILE A 436 21.80 6.74 30.43
CA ILE A 436 22.03 8.20 30.37
C ILE A 436 20.80 8.95 29.83
N PHE A 437 20.10 8.38 28.85
CA PHE A 437 18.86 8.95 28.34
C PHE A 437 17.79 9.03 29.43
N LYS A 438 17.58 7.95 30.20
CA LYS A 438 16.62 7.93 31.31
C LYS A 438 17.02 8.91 32.42
N LEU A 439 18.31 9.03 32.71
CA LEU A 439 18.83 10.01 33.66
C LEU A 439 18.44 11.44 33.23
N MET A 440 18.76 11.83 31.98
CA MET A 440 18.39 13.14 31.45
C MET A 440 16.87 13.34 31.42
N LYS A 441 16.10 12.32 31.02
CA LYS A 441 14.63 12.37 30.94
C LYS A 441 13.98 12.63 32.30
N CYS A 442 14.45 11.96 33.33
CA CYS A 442 13.85 12.02 34.67
C CYS A 442 14.31 13.25 35.48
N ASP A 443 15.50 13.77 35.22
CA ASP A 443 16.07 14.88 35.99
C ASP A 443 16.28 16.15 35.15
N SER A 444 17.33 16.20 34.33
CA SER A 444 17.75 17.42 33.63
C SER A 444 16.67 18.02 32.72
N TYR A 445 15.91 17.20 32.00
CA TYR A 445 14.81 17.64 31.14
C TYR A 445 13.68 18.29 31.94
N SER A 446 13.30 17.70 33.08
CA SER A 446 12.28 18.25 33.98
C SER A 446 12.71 19.60 34.56
N ARG A 447 14.00 19.73 34.93
CA ARG A 447 14.57 21.01 35.38
C ARG A 447 14.65 22.05 34.25
N TYR A 448 15.03 21.63 33.04
CA TYR A 448 15.06 22.48 31.85
C TYR A 448 13.70 23.12 31.56
N LEU A 449 12.61 22.35 31.52
CA LEU A 449 11.27 22.91 31.24
C LEU A 449 10.78 23.91 32.31
N ARG A 450 11.28 23.81 33.55
CA ARG A 450 10.96 24.75 34.63
C ARG A 450 11.89 25.97 34.66
N SER A 451 13.02 25.90 33.97
CA SER A 451 14.06 26.93 33.96
C SER A 451 13.59 28.22 33.29
N ASP A 452 14.19 29.34 33.70
CA ASP A 452 13.99 30.62 33.02
C ASP A 452 14.53 30.59 31.58
N MET A 453 15.52 29.74 31.28
CA MET A 453 16.02 29.58 29.91
C MET A 453 14.92 29.12 28.96
N TYR A 454 14.18 28.05 29.30
CA TYR A 454 13.08 27.57 28.45
C TYR A 454 11.92 28.58 28.40
N LYS A 455 11.54 29.17 29.54
CA LYS A 455 10.43 30.14 29.60
C LYS A 455 10.71 31.43 28.83
N GLU A 456 11.93 31.96 28.92
CA GLU A 456 12.37 33.13 28.14
C GLU A 456 12.37 32.79 26.64
N TYR A 457 12.82 31.59 26.26
CA TYR A 457 12.83 31.12 24.88
C TYR A 457 11.41 30.98 24.31
N LEU A 458 10.50 30.34 25.06
CA LEU A 458 9.10 30.16 24.66
C LEU A 458 8.33 31.49 24.57
N SER A 459 8.58 32.43 25.47
CA SER A 459 7.90 33.73 25.49
C SER A 459 8.41 34.71 24.43
N GLY A 460 9.49 34.38 23.71
CA GLY A 460 10.11 35.27 22.72
C GLY A 460 10.58 36.60 23.33
N THR A 461 10.87 36.64 24.64
CA THR A 461 11.13 37.89 25.34
C THR A 461 12.47 38.48 24.91
N ARG A 462 12.39 39.44 23.97
CA ARG A 462 13.39 40.49 23.77
C ARG A 462 13.66 41.13 25.14
N LYS A 463 14.77 40.78 25.81
CA LYS A 463 15.30 41.62 26.90
C LYS A 463 15.56 43.00 26.30
N LYS A 464 14.63 43.95 26.50
CA LYS A 464 14.96 45.38 26.44
C LYS A 464 16.12 45.53 27.42
N SER A 465 17.31 45.73 26.87
CA SER A 465 18.50 46.05 27.63
C SER A 465 18.14 47.14 28.63
N LYS A 466 18.33 46.87 29.92
CA LYS A 466 18.30 47.89 30.97
C LYS A 466 19.40 48.89 30.63
N LYS A 467 19.08 49.89 29.81
CA LYS A 467 19.91 51.08 29.67
C LYS A 467 19.81 51.80 31.01
N ARG A 468 20.84 51.57 31.81
CA ARG A 468 21.22 52.30 33.01
C ARG A 468 20.81 53.78 32.83
N LEU A 469 19.81 54.21 33.57
CA LEU A 469 19.39 55.61 33.64
C LEU A 469 20.42 56.38 34.47
N GLU A 470 21.61 56.57 33.92
CA GLU A 470 22.49 57.67 34.29
C GLU A 470 22.34 58.76 33.24
N ILE A 471 21.40 59.66 33.46
CA ILE A 471 21.53 61.04 32.98
C ILE A 471 21.44 61.93 34.21
N ARG A 472 22.62 62.39 34.63
CA ARG A 472 22.79 63.51 35.55
C ARG A 472 22.14 64.75 34.94
N LYS A 473 21.41 65.48 35.78
CA LYS A 473 21.47 66.93 35.94
C LYS A 473 21.91 67.72 34.70
N VAL A 474 20.96 68.18 33.89
CA VAL A 474 20.98 69.54 33.34
C VAL A 474 19.54 70.05 33.31
N VAL A 475 19.37 71.34 33.60
CA VAL A 475 18.13 72.14 33.65
C VAL A 475 17.52 72.27 35.05
N GLN A 476 18.25 73.00 35.89
CA GLN A 476 17.69 73.96 36.84
C GLN A 476 18.32 75.32 36.52
N GLN A 477 17.87 75.89 35.40
CA GLN A 477 18.01 77.29 35.02
C GLN A 477 16.89 77.59 34.04
N LEU A 478 15.70 77.72 34.63
CA LEU A 478 14.51 78.53 34.35
C LEU A 478 13.50 78.13 35.45
#